data_AF-A0A956SL79-F1
#
_entry.id   AF-A0A956SL79-F1
#
_cell.length_a   1.000
_cell.length_b   1.000
_cell.length_c   1.000
_cell.angle_alpha   90.00
_cell.angle_beta   90.00
_cell.angle_gamma   90.00
#
_symmetry.space_group_name_H-M   'P 1'
#
loop_
_entity.id
_entity.type
_entity.pdbx_description
1 polymer ?
#
loop_
_entity_poly.entity_id
_entity_poly.type
_entity_poly.pdbx_seq_one_letter_code
_entity_poly.pdbx_strand_id
1 'polypeptide(L)'
;LRAALRIRYTVLLATVGLLAWDVLMEPAMSAAFPFWVWRESGIWHGMPLANWIAWAVIGPLIGLLLHRATRPHLPAIASTRLPEVIYVVNGALPLAMALRYELHGAAAVGGAAMLAFLLLPARLKAFRRGRVLAQAMPVGK
;
A
#
# COMPACT_ATOMS: atom_id res chain seq x y z
N LEU A 1 -7.30 -21.41 12.23
CA LEU A 1 -7.17 -19.97 12.59
C LEU A 1 -6.06 -19.19 11.88
N ARG A 2 -4.78 -19.63 11.92
CA ARG A 2 -3.64 -18.83 11.41
C ARG A 2 -3.68 -18.53 9.90
N ALA A 3 -4.20 -19.45 9.08
CA ALA A 3 -4.33 -19.25 7.63
C ALA A 3 -5.39 -18.19 7.26
N ALA A 4 -6.56 -18.24 7.91
CA ALA A 4 -7.65 -17.26 7.71
C ALA A 4 -7.23 -15.83 8.13
N LEU A 5 -6.41 -15.69 9.16
CA LEU A 5 -5.85 -14.40 9.55
C LEU A 5 -4.83 -13.85 8.54
N ARG A 6 -4.05 -14.74 7.90
CA ARG A 6 -3.07 -14.34 6.88
C ARG A 6 -3.76 -13.82 5.62
N ILE A 7 -4.80 -14.50 5.13
CA ILE A 7 -5.50 -14.07 3.92
C ILE A 7 -6.23 -12.75 4.13
N ARG A 8 -6.89 -12.55 5.29
CA ARG A 8 -7.52 -11.27 5.65
C ARG A 8 -6.51 -10.13 5.68
N TYR A 9 -5.34 -10.38 6.24
CA TYR A 9 -4.25 -9.41 6.30
C TYR A 9 -3.71 -9.07 4.90
N THR A 10 -3.51 -10.07 4.03
CA THR A 10 -3.09 -9.85 2.64
C THR A 10 -4.12 -9.03 1.87
N VAL A 11 -5.40 -9.37 1.99
CA VAL A 11 -6.53 -8.66 1.36
C VAL A 11 -6.58 -7.19 1.80
N LEU A 12 -6.47 -6.95 3.11
CA LEU A 12 -6.47 -5.59 3.65
C LEU A 12 -5.26 -4.78 3.17
N LEU A 13 -4.05 -5.35 3.25
CA LEU A 13 -2.85 -4.66 2.79
C LEU A 13 -2.88 -4.37 1.29
N ALA A 14 -3.35 -5.30 0.47
CA ALA A 14 -3.47 -5.10 -0.97
C ALA A 14 -4.42 -3.93 -1.27
N THR A 15 -5.58 -3.88 -0.60
CA THR A 15 -6.58 -2.83 -0.79
C THR A 15 -6.07 -1.47 -0.32
N VAL A 16 -5.51 -1.40 0.89
CA VAL A 16 -4.96 -0.16 1.45
C VAL A 16 -3.76 0.32 0.64
N GLY A 17 -2.91 -0.59 0.17
CA GLY A 17 -1.77 -0.25 -0.69
C GLY A 17 -2.21 0.32 -2.04
N LEU A 18 -3.23 -0.27 -2.67
CA LEU A 18 -3.81 0.25 -3.92
C LEU A 18 -4.37 1.66 -3.72
N LEU A 19 -5.18 1.87 -2.68
CA LEU A 19 -5.75 3.19 -2.40
C LEU A 19 -4.68 4.22 -2.06
N ALA A 20 -3.69 3.86 -1.23
CA ALA A 20 -2.60 4.77 -0.87
C ALA A 20 -1.76 5.17 -2.07
N TRP A 21 -1.48 4.23 -2.97
CA TRP A 21 -0.77 4.50 -4.21
C TRP A 21 -1.59 5.37 -5.16
N ASP A 22 -2.87 5.06 -5.36
CA ASP A 22 -3.76 5.79 -6.25
C ASP A 22 -3.92 7.27 -5.85
N VAL A 23 -4.04 7.56 -4.54
CA VAL A 23 -4.07 8.93 -4.01
C VAL A 23 -2.82 9.73 -4.39
N LEU A 24 -1.64 9.10 -4.45
CA LEU A 24 -0.39 9.75 -4.82
C LEU A 24 -0.16 9.78 -6.33
N MET A 25 -0.57 8.72 -7.04
CA MET A 25 -0.34 8.55 -8.47
C MET A 25 -1.28 9.42 -9.31
N GLU A 26 -2.54 9.53 -8.90
CA GLU A 26 -3.58 10.27 -9.64
C GLU A 26 -3.16 11.71 -10.00
N PRO A 27 -2.66 12.54 -9.06
CA PRO A 27 -2.24 13.90 -9.39
C PRO A 27 -1.07 13.95 -10.39
N ALA A 28 -0.18 12.96 -10.35
CA ALA A 28 0.92 12.84 -11.29
C ALA A 28 0.45 12.49 -12.72
N MET A 29 -0.63 11.71 -12.84
CA MET A 29 -1.15 11.21 -14.11
C MET A 29 -2.31 12.02 -14.69
N SER A 30 -2.92 12.92 -13.92
CA SER A 30 -3.99 13.79 -14.40
C SER A 30 -3.59 15.26 -14.44
N ALA A 31 -2.91 15.75 -13.40
CA ALA A 31 -2.55 17.16 -13.29
C ALA A 31 -1.14 17.48 -13.81
N ALA A 32 -0.13 16.68 -13.44
CA ALA A 32 1.24 16.93 -13.88
C ALA A 32 1.46 16.57 -15.36
N PHE A 33 1.03 15.36 -15.73
CA PHE A 33 0.98 14.90 -17.12
C PHE A 33 -0.43 14.40 -17.38
N PRO A 34 -1.18 14.91 -18.37
CA PRO A 34 -2.56 14.51 -18.60
C PRO A 34 -2.65 13.16 -19.34
N PHE A 35 -2.01 12.12 -18.80
CA PHE A 35 -2.12 10.76 -19.32
C PHE A 35 -3.48 10.16 -19.01
N TRP A 36 -4.08 10.55 -17.89
CA TRP A 36 -5.44 10.22 -17.50
C TRP A 36 -6.32 11.45 -17.65
N VAL A 37 -7.35 11.31 -18.49
CA VAL A 37 -8.35 12.35 -18.72
C VAL A 37 -9.70 11.77 -18.38
N TRP A 38 -10.29 12.28 -17.31
CA TRP A 38 -11.59 11.84 -16.83
C TRP A 38 -12.71 12.57 -17.55
N ARG A 39 -13.77 11.83 -17.93
CA ARG A 39 -14.97 12.41 -18.55
C ARG A 39 -15.82 13.17 -17.54
N GLU A 40 -15.83 12.68 -16.31
CA GLU A 40 -16.51 13.31 -15.18
C GLU A 40 -15.45 13.89 -14.27
N SER A 41 -15.62 15.14 -13.86
CA SER A 41 -14.70 15.77 -12.92
C SER A 41 -14.98 15.28 -11.49
N GLY A 42 -13.92 14.95 -10.75
CA GLY A 42 -14.03 14.66 -9.32
C GLY A 42 -13.06 15.44 -8.44
N ILE A 43 -13.20 15.23 -7.13
CA ILE A 43 -12.63 16.11 -6.10
C ILE A 43 -11.10 16.02 -5.95
N TRP A 44 -10.48 14.96 -6.47
CA TRP A 44 -9.05 14.72 -6.33
C TRP A 44 -8.38 14.79 -7.70
N HIS A 45 -7.88 15.97 -8.05
CA HIS A 45 -7.15 16.23 -9.29
C HIS A 45 -7.90 15.77 -10.56
N GLY A 46 -9.23 15.89 -10.55
CA GLY A 46 -10.09 15.51 -11.68
C GLY A 46 -10.67 14.11 -11.58
N MET A 47 -10.21 13.28 -10.65
CA MET A 47 -10.63 11.88 -10.54
C MET A 47 -12.00 11.70 -9.86
N PRO A 48 -12.95 10.98 -10.49
CA PRO A 48 -14.22 10.62 -9.89
C PRO A 48 -14.07 9.73 -8.65
N LEU A 49 -14.96 9.91 -7.67
CA LEU A 49 -15.04 9.03 -6.49
C LEU A 49 -15.29 7.56 -6.85
N ALA A 50 -15.91 7.30 -8.01
CA ALA A 50 -16.13 5.97 -8.54
C ALA A 50 -14.82 5.17 -8.68
N ASN A 51 -13.69 5.82 -8.96
CA ASN A 51 -12.38 5.14 -9.07
C ASN A 51 -11.94 4.55 -7.72
N TRP A 52 -12.01 5.34 -6.64
CA TRP A 52 -11.70 4.83 -5.30
C TRP A 52 -12.67 3.76 -4.83
N ILE A 53 -13.96 3.89 -5.15
CA ILE A 53 -14.94 2.84 -4.85
C ILE A 53 -14.57 1.55 -5.60
N ALA A 54 -14.18 1.66 -6.87
CA ALA A 54 -13.72 0.51 -7.64
C ALA A 54 -12.48 -0.13 -6.99
N TRP A 55 -11.49 0.65 -6.55
CA TRP A 55 -10.33 0.10 -5.85
C TRP A 55 -10.66 -0.52 -4.49
N ALA A 56 -11.62 0.05 -3.75
CA ALA A 56 -12.10 -0.52 -2.49
C ALA A 56 -12.82 -1.87 -2.69
N VAL A 57 -13.45 -2.10 -3.84
CA VAL A 57 -14.16 -3.34 -4.17
C VAL A 57 -13.26 -4.37 -4.85
N ILE A 58 -12.44 -3.94 -5.82
CA ILE A 58 -11.59 -4.81 -6.63
C ILE A 58 -10.27 -5.13 -5.91
N GLY A 59 -9.75 -4.22 -5.09
CA GLY A 59 -8.53 -4.47 -4.30
C GLY A 59 -8.59 -5.73 -3.44
N PRO A 60 -9.70 -6.00 -2.72
CA PRO A 60 -9.87 -7.25 -1.99
C PRO A 60 -9.85 -8.49 -2.87
N LEU A 61 -10.47 -8.40 -4.06
CA LEU A 61 -10.49 -9.48 -5.03
C LEU A 61 -9.08 -9.77 -5.56
N ILE A 62 -8.34 -8.73 -5.94
CA ILE A 62 -6.93 -8.84 -6.36
C ILE A 62 -6.11 -9.50 -5.25
N GLY A 63 -6.22 -9.01 -4.01
CA GLY A 63 -5.49 -9.56 -2.86
C GLY A 63 -5.81 -11.03 -2.61
N LEU A 64 -7.07 -11.43 -2.75
CA LEU A 64 -7.52 -12.82 -2.62
C LEU A 64 -6.92 -13.71 -3.72
N LEU A 65 -7.03 -13.28 -4.97
CA LEU A 65 -6.56 -14.03 -6.14
C LEU A 65 -5.04 -14.18 -6.12
N LEU A 66 -4.31 -13.08 -5.89
CA LEU A 66 -2.85 -13.11 -5.79
C LEU A 66 -2.38 -13.96 -4.61
N HIS A 67 -3.05 -13.89 -3.45
CA HIS A 67 -2.71 -14.76 -2.32
C HIS A 67 -2.82 -16.24 -2.71
N ARG A 68 -3.89 -16.62 -3.41
CA ARG A 68 -4.09 -18.01 -3.86
C ARG A 68 -3.06 -18.44 -4.89
N ALA A 69 -2.77 -17.60 -5.88
CA ALA A 69 -1.82 -17.89 -6.94
C ALA A 69 -0.37 -17.98 -6.45
N THR A 70 0.01 -17.14 -5.47
CA THR A 70 1.41 -17.03 -5.02
C THR A 70 1.70 -17.79 -3.73
N ARG A 71 0.69 -18.39 -3.08
CA ARG A 71 0.81 -19.05 -1.76
C ARG A 71 2.05 -19.95 -1.61
N PRO A 72 2.39 -20.83 -2.57
CA PRO A 72 3.55 -21.71 -2.43
C PRO A 72 4.88 -20.94 -2.40
N HIS A 73 4.95 -19.79 -3.06
CA HIS A 73 6.15 -18.98 -3.23
C HIS A 73 6.29 -17.87 -2.18
N LEU A 74 5.24 -17.60 -1.39
CA LEU A 74 5.24 -16.55 -0.36
C LEU A 74 6.43 -16.64 0.62
N PRO A 75 6.87 -17.83 1.10
CA PRO A 75 8.04 -17.90 1.99
C PRO A 75 9.32 -17.37 1.36
N ALA A 76 9.58 -17.71 0.09
CA ALA A 76 10.78 -17.28 -0.64
C ALA A 76 10.73 -15.77 -0.96
N ILE A 77 9.56 -15.23 -1.31
CA ILE A 77 9.38 -13.79 -1.52
C ILE A 77 9.59 -13.04 -0.20
N ALA A 78 9.00 -13.53 0.89
CA ALA A 78 9.05 -12.91 2.21
C ALA A 78 10.44 -12.96 2.88
N SER A 79 11.36 -13.81 2.41
CA SER A 79 12.75 -13.81 2.87
C SER A 79 13.62 -12.71 2.26
N THR A 80 13.11 -11.99 1.26
CA THR A 80 13.83 -10.88 0.61
C THR A 80 13.24 -9.53 1.03
N ARG A 81 13.97 -8.43 0.77
CA ARG A 81 13.45 -7.07 0.87
C ARG A 81 12.83 -6.56 -0.44
N LEU A 82 12.73 -7.42 -1.45
CA LEU A 82 12.30 -7.04 -2.79
C LEU A 82 10.90 -6.39 -2.79
N PRO A 83 9.88 -6.93 -2.10
CA PRO A 83 8.57 -6.29 -2.06
C PRO A 83 8.62 -4.89 -1.46
N GLU A 84 9.34 -4.70 -0.35
CA GLU A 84 9.48 -3.38 0.27
C GLU A 84 10.14 -2.38 -0.68
N VAL A 85 11.20 -2.78 -1.38
CA VAL A 85 11.87 -1.92 -2.37
C VAL A 85 10.93 -1.55 -3.52
N ILE A 86 10.18 -2.52 -4.06
CA ILE A 86 9.23 -2.27 -5.15
C ILE A 86 8.16 -1.24 -4.72
N TYR A 87 7.61 -1.36 -3.52
CA TYR A 87 6.60 -0.40 -3.04
C TYR A 87 7.19 1.00 -2.75
N VAL A 88 8.42 1.07 -2.25
CA VAL A 88 9.13 2.36 -2.08
C VAL A 88 9.33 3.03 -3.44
N VAL A 89 9.79 2.29 -4.44
CA VAL A 89 9.99 2.83 -5.80
C VAL A 89 8.66 3.27 -6.42
N ASN A 90 7.59 2.48 -6.27
CA ASN A 90 6.25 2.82 -6.76
C ASN A 90 5.67 4.08 -6.12
N GLY A 91 6.02 4.39 -4.87
CA GLY A 91 5.64 5.65 -4.23
C GLY A 91 6.58 6.81 -4.58
N ALA A 92 7.88 6.55 -4.73
CA ALA A 92 8.88 7.58 -4.96
C ALA A 92 8.71 8.29 -6.30
N LEU A 93 8.37 7.55 -7.38
CA LEU A 93 8.18 8.13 -8.70
C LEU A 93 7.03 9.16 -8.74
N PRO A 94 5.77 8.82 -8.38
CA PRO A 94 4.69 9.81 -8.39
C PRO A 94 4.90 10.92 -7.36
N LEU A 95 5.56 10.65 -6.23
CA LEU A 95 5.96 11.71 -5.29
C LEU A 95 6.91 12.72 -5.94
N ALA A 96 7.94 12.24 -6.63
CA ALA A 96 8.89 13.11 -7.33
C ALA A 96 8.19 13.93 -8.42
N MET A 97 7.25 13.34 -9.15
CA MET A 97 6.43 14.04 -10.14
C MET A 97 5.55 15.11 -9.47
N ALA A 98 4.84 14.77 -8.39
CA ALA A 98 4.01 15.74 -7.68
C ALA A 98 4.82 16.93 -7.15
N LEU A 99 6.01 16.69 -6.59
CA LEU A 99 6.91 17.75 -6.13
C LEU A 99 7.45 18.59 -7.29
N ARG A 100 7.85 17.96 -8.40
CA ARG A 100 8.38 18.65 -9.59
C ARG A 100 7.38 19.60 -10.24
N TYR A 101 6.09 19.28 -10.13
CA TYR A 101 4.97 20.05 -10.69
C TYR A 101 4.24 20.90 -9.64
N GLU A 102 4.87 21.14 -8.48
CA GLU A 102 4.35 22.02 -7.42
C GLU A 102 2.98 21.58 -6.85
N LEU A 103 2.63 20.30 -7.00
CA LEU A 103 1.43 19.69 -6.42
C LEU A 103 1.67 19.33 -4.95
N HIS A 104 2.01 20.32 -4.12
CA HIS A 104 2.45 20.09 -2.74
C HIS A 104 1.39 19.43 -1.86
N GLY A 105 0.11 19.77 -2.06
CA GLY A 105 -1.01 19.13 -1.34
C GLY A 105 -1.12 17.63 -1.67
N ALA A 106 -1.03 17.28 -2.95
CA ALA A 106 -0.99 15.89 -3.41
C ALA A 106 0.23 15.13 -2.87
N ALA A 107 1.41 15.75 -2.94
CA ALA A 107 2.65 15.16 -2.42
C ALA A 107 2.55 14.89 -0.92
N ALA A 108 1.98 15.81 -0.14
CA ALA A 108 1.81 15.65 1.30
C ALA A 108 0.81 14.54 1.64
N VAL A 109 -0.39 14.58 1.05
CA VAL A 109 -1.46 13.62 1.35
C VAL A 109 -1.12 12.23 0.83
N GLY A 110 -0.72 12.11 -0.43
CA GLY A 110 -0.35 10.84 -1.05
C GLY A 110 0.94 10.26 -0.48
N GLY A 111 1.93 11.12 -0.19
CA GLY A 111 3.17 10.71 0.47
C GLY A 111 2.91 10.18 1.87
N ALA A 112 2.05 10.86 2.65
CA ALA A 112 1.65 10.39 3.97
C ALA A 112 0.88 9.05 3.89
N ALA A 113 -0.02 8.89 2.93
CA ALA A 113 -0.76 7.64 2.71
C ALA A 113 0.19 6.47 2.39
N MET A 114 1.13 6.68 1.47
CA MET A 114 2.14 5.68 1.12
C MET A 114 3.08 5.36 2.28
N LEU A 115 3.51 6.38 3.04
CA LEU A 115 4.31 6.18 4.23
C LEU A 115 3.55 5.35 5.29
N ALA A 116 2.28 5.67 5.53
CA ALA A 116 1.44 4.91 6.46
C ALA A 116 1.31 3.44 6.02
N PHE A 117 1.09 3.19 4.72
CA PHE A 117 1.06 1.84 4.16
C PHE A 117 2.38 1.09 4.37
N LEU A 118 3.53 1.72 4.10
CA LEU A 118 4.85 1.10 4.25
C LEU A 118 5.20 0.79 5.73
N LEU A 119 4.77 1.66 6.65
CA LEU A 119 5.04 1.48 8.08
C LEU A 119 4.13 0.45 8.76
N LEU A 120 2.93 0.23 8.23
CA LEU A 120 1.93 -0.67 8.83
C LEU A 120 2.47 -2.11 9.00
N PRO A 121 3.05 -2.77 7.97
CA PRO A 121 3.68 -4.08 8.12
C PRO A 121 4.92 -4.06 9.03
N ALA A 122 5.72 -3.00 8.99
CA ALA A 122 6.95 -2.89 9.77
C ALA A 122 6.67 -2.88 11.27
N ARG A 123 5.67 -2.10 11.72
CA ARG A 123 5.24 -2.05 13.12
C ARG A 123 4.68 -3.39 13.61
N LEU A 124 3.94 -4.09 12.75
CA LEU A 124 3.39 -5.41 13.09
C LEU A 124 4.48 -6.49 13.21
N LYS A 125 5.51 -6.45 12.36
CA LYS A 125 6.70 -7.33 12.48
C LYS A 125 7.45 -7.04 13.80
N ALA A 126 7.71 -5.77 14.11
CA ALA A 126 8.40 -5.36 15.32
C ALA A 126 7.66 -5.77 16.60
N PHE A 127 6.34 -5.53 16.66
CA PHE A 127 5.50 -5.90 17.81
C PHE A 127 5.50 -7.41 18.08
N ARG A 128 5.43 -8.23 17.02
CA ARG A 128 5.50 -9.70 17.16
C ARG A 128 6.85 -10.17 17.68
N ARG A 129 7.94 -9.59 17.18
CA ARG A 129 9.30 -9.92 17.64
C ARG A 129 9.50 -9.56 19.11
N GLY A 130 9.02 -8.40 19.55
CA GLY A 130 9.08 -7.97 20.96
C GLY A 130 8.35 -8.93 21.91
N ARG A 131 7.14 -9.39 21.53
CA ARG A 131 6.40 -10.38 22.34
C ARG A 131 7.11 -11.73 22.45
N VAL A 132 7.70 -12.22 21.37
CA VAL A 132 8.44 -13.50 21.39
C VAL A 132 9.66 -13.41 22.31
N LEU A 133 10.41 -12.31 22.24
CA LEU A 133 11.56 -12.08 23.11
C LEU A 133 11.13 -11.99 24.59
N ALA A 134 10.06 -11.25 24.90
CA ALA A 134 9.55 -11.13 26.26
C ALA A 134 9.07 -12.47 26.85
N GLN A 135 8.54 -13.38 26.02
CA GLN A 135 8.13 -14.73 26.44
C GLN A 135 9.31 -15.70 26.59
N ALA A 136 10.42 -15.45 25.90
CA ALA A 136 11.63 -16.27 25.95
C ALA A 136 12.60 -15.85 27.08
N MET A 137 12.38 -14.69 27.70
CA MET A 137 13.15 -14.28 28.88
C MET A 137 12.74 -15.13 30.08
N PRO A 138 13.69 -15.82 30.75
CA PRO A 138 13.37 -16.52 31.98
C PRO A 138 12.88 -15.50 33.01
N VAL A 139 11.70 -15.75 33.57
CA VAL A 139 11.20 -14.99 34.72
C VAL A 139 12.24 -15.17 35.83
N GLY A 140 12.93 -14.08 36.17
CA GLY A 140 13.95 -14.09 37.21
C GLY A 140 13.40 -14.70 38.49
N LYS A 141 14.17 -15.60 39.10
CA LYS A 141 13.95 -16.06 40.48
C LYS A 141 14.30 -14.93 41.44
#